data_AF-A0A920GSK1-F1
#
_entry.id   AF-A0A920GSK1-F1
#
_cell.length_a   1.000
_cell.length_b   1.000
_cell.length_c   1.000
_cell.angle_alpha   90.00
_cell.angle_beta   90.00
_cell.angle_gamma   90.00
#
_symmetry.space_group_name_H-M   'P 1'
#
loop_
_entity.id
_entity.type
_entity.pdbx_description
1 polymer ?
#
loop_
_entity_poly.entity_id
_entity_poly.type
_entity_poly.pdbx_seq_one_letter_code
_entity_poly.pdbx_strand_id
1 'polypeptide(L)'
;MWARVISGIIGAFMLLQAFTWLIDPSSAAAGLSMSLLEGQGGNTQIGDFTAFFFTAGLMAIIGAYRSEHIWLYTTISLLGSAAVFRISAGLFHGTEFFILSYSF
;
A
#
# COMPACT_ATOMS: atom_id res chain seq x y z
N MET A 1 14.25 5.30 19.76
CA MET A 1 12.92 5.97 19.85
C MET A 1 12.38 6.33 18.47
N TRP A 2 13.13 7.06 17.63
CA TRP A 2 12.70 7.45 16.29
C TRP A 2 12.22 6.31 15.38
N ALA A 3 12.94 5.20 15.33
CA ALA A 3 12.55 4.04 14.51
C ALA A 3 11.14 3.52 14.82
N ARG A 4 10.75 3.51 16.11
CA ARG A 4 9.41 3.09 16.55
C ARG A 4 8.33 4.09 16.16
N VAL A 5 8.63 5.38 16.29
CA VAL A 5 7.70 6.46 15.93
C VAL A 5 7.44 6.43 14.43
N ILE A 6 8.50 6.32 13.63
CA ILE A 6 8.42 6.26 12.16
C ILE A 6 7.63 5.02 11.73
N SER A 7 7.96 3.83 12.25
CA SER A 7 7.22 2.61 11.91
C SER A 7 5.76 2.67 12.36
N GLY A 8 5.48 3.29 13.52
CA GLY A 8 4.13 3.50 14.02
C GLY A 8 3.29 4.40 13.10
N ILE A 9 3.86 5.53 12.64
CA ILE A 9 3.21 6.45 11.71
C ILE A 9 2.93 5.76 10.37
N ILE A 10 3.93 5.08 9.81
CA ILE A 10 3.77 4.31 8.56
C ILE A 10 2.68 3.26 8.73
N GLY A 11 2.71 2.52 9.84
CA GLY A 11 1.72 1.49 10.13
C GLY A 11 0.30 2.04 10.23
N ALA A 12 0.11 3.16 10.94
CA ALA A 12 -1.18 3.80 11.08
C ALA A 12 -1.71 4.32 9.74
N PHE A 13 -0.85 4.94 8.92
CA PHE A 13 -1.23 5.41 7.59
C PHE A 13 -1.63 4.23 6.68
N MET A 14 -0.88 3.12 6.68
CA MET A 14 -1.25 1.93 5.90
C MET A 14 -2.59 1.33 6.36
N LEU A 15 -2.84 1.25 7.67
CA LEU A 15 -4.11 0.75 8.19
C LEU A 15 -5.28 1.69 7.83
N LEU A 16 -5.06 3.00 7.79
CA LEU A 16 -6.05 3.96 7.29
C LEU A 16 -6.40 3.65 5.83
N GLN A 17 -5.40 3.42 4.97
CA GLN A 17 -5.65 3.06 3.57
C GLN A 17 -6.42 1.75 3.42
N ALA A 18 -6.11 0.74 4.24
CA ALA A 18 -6.88 -0.51 4.26
C ALA A 18 -8.35 -0.26 4.64
N PHE A 19 -8.61 0.59 5.63
CA PHE A 19 -9.96 1.00 6.01
C PHE A 19 -10.67 1.77 4.89
N THR A 20 -9.99 2.67 4.20
CA THR A 20 -10.57 3.40 3.06
C THR A 20 -10.96 2.44 1.94
N TRP A 21 -10.14 1.42 1.64
CA TRP A 21 -10.50 0.39 0.65
C TRP A 21 -11.76 -0.40 1.04
N LEU A 22 -12.03 -0.59 2.34
CA LEU A 22 -13.21 -1.30 2.81
C LEU A 22 -14.49 -0.43 2.80
N ILE A 23 -14.37 0.87 3.08
CA ILE A 23 -15.51 1.78 3.23
C ILE A 23 -15.83 2.53 1.94
N ASP A 24 -14.81 3.05 1.27
CA ASP A 24 -14.92 3.85 0.04
C ASP A 24 -13.81 3.45 -0.96
N PRO A 25 -13.96 2.28 -1.62
CA PRO A 25 -12.97 1.78 -2.57
C PRO A 25 -12.83 2.67 -3.81
N SER A 26 -13.85 3.48 -4.14
CA SER A 26 -13.79 4.42 -5.26
C SER A 26 -12.77 5.52 -4.98
N SER A 27 -12.85 6.15 -3.81
CA SER A 27 -11.88 7.15 -3.38
C SER A 27 -10.49 6.55 -3.17
N ALA A 28 -10.41 5.31 -2.64
CA ALA A 28 -9.14 4.61 -2.45
C ALA A 28 -8.41 4.35 -3.77
N ALA A 29 -9.14 3.88 -4.79
CA ALA A 29 -8.64 3.65 -6.14
C ALA A 29 -8.16 4.97 -6.78
N ALA A 30 -8.96 6.03 -6.70
CA ALA A 30 -8.59 7.34 -7.24
C ALA A 30 -7.31 7.90 -6.61
N GLY A 31 -7.11 7.69 -5.31
CA GLY A 31 -5.88 8.07 -4.60
C GLY A 31 -4.61 7.35 -5.08
N LEU A 32 -4.76 6.24 -5.81
CA LEU A 32 -3.68 5.49 -6.45
C LEU A 32 -3.67 5.67 -7.98
N SER A 33 -4.38 6.69 -8.49
CA SER A 33 -4.52 6.96 -9.92
C SER A 33 -5.08 5.78 -10.71
N MET A 34 -5.95 4.97 -10.10
CA MET A 34 -6.63 3.86 -10.76
C MET A 34 -8.16 4.04 -10.69
N SER A 35 -8.87 3.48 -11.66
CA SER A 35 -10.32 3.32 -11.59
C SER A 35 -10.69 2.10 -10.75
N LEU A 36 -11.81 2.18 -10.03
CA LEU A 36 -12.42 0.99 -9.44
C LEU A 36 -12.99 0.12 -10.57
N LEU A 37 -12.60 -1.16 -10.58
CA LEU A 37 -13.06 -2.12 -11.58
C LEU A 37 -14.49 -2.58 -11.27
N GLU A 38 -15.26 -2.91 -12.32
CA GLU A 38 -16.60 -3.47 -12.17
C GLU A 38 -16.59 -5.00 -12.01
N GLY A 39 -17.67 -5.54 -11.43
CA GLY A 39 -17.89 -6.98 -11.29
C GLY A 39 -16.82 -7.70 -10.45
N GLN A 40 -16.40 -8.87 -10.91
CA GLN A 40 -15.42 -9.70 -10.18
C GLN A 40 -14.03 -9.05 -10.09
N GLY A 41 -13.68 -8.22 -11.07
CA GLY A 41 -12.44 -7.43 -11.06
C GLY A 41 -12.39 -6.47 -9.87
N GLY A 42 -13.51 -5.80 -9.58
CA GLY A 42 -13.62 -4.94 -8.39
C GLY A 42 -13.50 -5.71 -7.09
N ASN A 43 -14.11 -6.90 -7.00
CA ASN A 43 -14.03 -7.74 -5.81
C ASN A 43 -12.59 -8.17 -5.50
N THR A 44 -11.82 -8.61 -6.50
CA THR A 44 -10.40 -8.95 -6.29
C THR A 44 -9.58 -7.71 -5.98
N GLN A 45 -9.81 -6.59 -6.69
CA GLN A 45 -9.10 -5.34 -6.45
C GLN A 45 -9.26 -4.86 -4.99
N ILE A 46 -10.50 -4.83 -4.49
CA ILE A 46 -10.77 -4.43 -3.10
C ILE A 46 -10.09 -5.40 -2.13
N GLY A 47 -10.24 -6.71 -2.33
CA GLY A 47 -9.62 -7.72 -1.46
C GLY A 47 -8.09 -7.62 -1.43
N ASP A 48 -7.46 -7.56 -2.60
CA ASP A 48 -6.01 -7.55 -2.77
C ASP A 48 -5.37 -6.28 -2.17
N PHE A 49 -5.93 -5.10 -2.47
CA PHE A 49 -5.40 -3.85 -1.91
C PHE A 49 -5.70 -3.69 -0.41
N THR A 50 -6.89 -4.12 0.06
CA THR A 50 -7.19 -4.12 1.50
C THR A 50 -6.20 -5.01 2.25
N ALA A 51 -5.96 -6.24 1.76
CA ALA A 51 -4.99 -7.16 2.36
C ALA A 51 -3.56 -6.60 2.32
N PHE A 52 -3.15 -6.03 1.19
CA PHE A 52 -1.83 -5.41 1.03
C PHE A 52 -1.57 -4.33 2.08
N PHE A 53 -2.46 -3.34 2.19
CA PHE A 53 -2.32 -2.24 3.13
C PHE A 53 -2.50 -2.69 4.58
N PHE A 54 -3.43 -3.61 4.84
CA PHE A 54 -3.67 -4.14 6.18
C PHE A 54 -2.44 -4.89 6.71
N THR A 55 -1.88 -5.81 5.94
CA THR A 55 -0.70 -6.59 6.35
C THR A 55 0.53 -5.70 6.52
N ALA A 56 0.79 -4.77 5.59
CA ALA A 56 1.89 -3.82 5.71
C ALA A 56 1.74 -2.95 6.98
N GLY A 57 0.53 -2.47 7.26
CA GLY A 57 0.22 -1.64 8.41
C GLY A 57 0.31 -2.37 9.74
N LEU A 58 -0.32 -3.54 9.84
CA LEU A 58 -0.34 -4.36 11.06
C LEU A 58 1.07 -4.75 11.49
N MET A 59 1.90 -5.21 10.56
CA MET A 59 3.27 -5.64 10.85
C MET A 59 4.15 -4.46 11.28
N ALA A 60 3.95 -3.27 10.69
CA ALA A 60 4.65 -2.05 11.09
C ALA A 60 4.25 -1.59 12.51
N ILE A 61 2.96 -1.67 12.87
CA ILE A 61 2.47 -1.38 14.23
C ILE A 61 3.05 -2.38 15.24
N ILE A 62 3.06 -3.67 14.94
CA ILE A 62 3.66 -4.69 15.82
C ILE A 62 5.15 -4.40 16.02
N GLY A 63 5.89 -4.07 14.95
CA GLY A 63 7.30 -3.69 15.03
C GLY A 63 7.52 -2.42 15.87
N ALA A 64 6.65 -1.42 15.74
CA ALA A 64 6.68 -0.19 16.54
C ALA A 64 6.45 -0.47 18.04
N TYR A 65 5.45 -1.31 18.33
CA TYR A 65 5.05 -1.66 19.68
C TYR A 65 6.12 -2.50 20.38
N ARG A 66 6.56 -3.59 19.74
CA ARG A 66 7.56 -4.53 20.28
C ARG A 66 8.99 -4.01 20.24
N SER A 67 9.28 -2.98 19.46
CA SER A 67 10.66 -2.49 19.21
C SER A 67 11.58 -3.53 18.56
N GLU A 68 11.00 -4.47 17.81
CA GLU A 68 11.70 -5.56 17.15
C GLU A 68 11.66 -5.35 15.64
N HIS A 69 12.82 -5.13 15.00
CA HIS A 69 12.89 -4.83 13.57
C HIS A 69 12.41 -5.98 12.67
N ILE A 70 12.39 -7.23 13.18
CA ILE A 70 12.03 -8.41 12.39
C ILE A 70 10.59 -8.32 11.83
N TRP A 71 9.68 -7.67 12.55
CA TRP A 71 8.31 -7.43 12.10
C TRP A 71 8.22 -6.46 10.92
N LEU A 72 9.23 -5.60 10.73
CA LEU A 72 9.25 -4.62 9.65
C LEU A 72 9.59 -5.26 8.28
N TYR A 73 10.19 -6.45 8.26
CA TYR A 73 10.55 -7.10 7.00
C TYR A 73 9.35 -7.37 6.11
N THR A 74 8.19 -7.72 6.66
CA THR A 74 6.96 -7.91 5.88
C THR A 74 6.50 -6.60 5.25
N THR A 75 6.45 -5.51 6.01
CA THR A 75 6.09 -4.18 5.51
C THR A 75 7.05 -3.72 4.41
N ILE A 76 8.36 -3.87 4.64
CA ILE A 76 9.41 -3.50 3.68
C ILE A 76 9.28 -4.35 2.42
N SER A 77 9.05 -5.65 2.56
CA SER A 77 8.90 -6.57 1.44
C SER A 77 7.68 -6.21 0.59
N LEU A 78 6.51 -5.98 1.20
CA LEU A 78 5.29 -5.60 0.47
C LEU A 78 5.45 -4.27 -0.28
N LEU A 79 5.90 -3.21 0.41
CA LEU A 79 6.07 -1.90 -0.21
C LEU A 79 7.18 -1.88 -1.26
N GLY A 80 8.32 -2.52 -0.95
CA GLY A 80 9.46 -2.62 -1.85
C GLY A 80 9.15 -3.43 -3.10
N SER A 81 8.52 -4.59 -2.96
CA SER A 81 8.08 -5.40 -4.11
C SER A 81 7.04 -4.68 -4.95
N ALA A 82 6.08 -3.99 -4.34
CA ALA A 82 5.12 -3.19 -5.09
C ALA A 82 5.80 -2.07 -5.91
N ALA A 83 6.84 -1.43 -5.37
CA ALA A 83 7.62 -0.45 -6.12
C ALA A 83 8.36 -1.09 -7.31
N VAL A 84 9.04 -2.21 -7.08
CA VAL A 84 9.76 -2.96 -8.14
C VAL A 84 8.79 -3.40 -9.23
N PHE A 85 7.66 -4.00 -8.87
CA PHE A 85 6.72 -4.52 -9.86
C PHE A 85 5.96 -3.43 -10.62
N ARG A 86 5.74 -2.25 -10.03
CA ARG A 86 5.21 -1.09 -10.79
C ARG A 86 6.21 -0.60 -11.85
N ILE A 87 7.51 -0.58 -11.53
CA ILE A 87 8.55 -0.25 -12.52
C ILE A 87 8.58 -1.30 -13.62
N SER A 88 8.55 -2.59 -13.25
CA SER A 88 8.49 -3.69 -14.22
C SER A 88 7.26 -3.60 -15.13
N ALA A 89 6.09 -3.21 -14.59
CA ALA A 89 4.88 -3.00 -15.38
C ALA A 89 5.07 -1.93 -16.47
N GLY A 90 5.69 -0.80 -16.11
CA GLY A 90 5.99 0.25 -17.10
C GLY A 90 7.00 -0.20 -18.16
N LEU A 91 8.04 -0.94 -17.76
CA LEU A 91 9.08 -1.42 -18.67
C LEU A 91 8.61 -2.51 -19.63
N PHE A 92 7.79 -3.46 -19.15
CA PHE A 92 7.45 -4.68 -19.92
C PHE A 92 6.03 -4.69 -20.48
N HIS A 93 5.11 -3.93 -19.90
CA HIS A 93 3.70 -3.89 -20.33
C HIS A 93 3.27 -2.51 -20.84
N GLY A 94 4.18 -1.53 -20.90
CA GLY A 94 3.92 -0.20 -21.48
C GLY A 94 2.94 0.65 -20.67
N THR A 95 2.75 0.35 -19.38
CA THR A 95 1.92 1.17 -18.49
C THR A 95 2.63 2.49 -18.16
N GLU A 96 1.87 3.54 -17.88
CA GLU A 96 2.47 4.79 -17.39
C GLU A 96 3.22 4.56 -16.08
N PHE A 97 4.41 5.15 -15.97
CA PHE A 97 5.14 5.13 -14.72
C PHE A 97 4.44 6.04 -13.72
N PHE A 98 4.27 5.56 -12.49
CA PHE A 98 3.86 6.39 -11.37
C PHE A 98 5.02 7.29 -10.93
N ILE A 99 5.30 8.31 -11.74
CA ILE A 99 6.24 9.39 -11.45
C ILE A 99 5.39 10.53 -10.89
N LEU A 100 5.89 11.28 -9.91
CA LEU A 100 5.23 12.52 -9.46
C LEU A 100 5.08 13.46 -10.66
N SER A 101 3.94 13.39 -11.35
CA SER A 101 3.56 14.29 -12.41
C SER A 101 3.15 15.60 -11.77
N TYR A 102 4.13 16.45 -11.48
CA TYR A 102 3.86 17.87 -11.28
C TYR A 102 3.45 18.44 -12.64
N SER A 103 2.15 18.48 -12.91
CA SER A 103 1.60 19.32 -13.97
C SER A 103 1.64 20.77 -13.47
N PHE A 104 2.50 21.59 -14.07
CA PHE A 104 2.40 23.05 -14.00
C PHE A 104 1.33 23.56 -14.96
#